data_AF-A0A7S1EJ79-F1
#
_entry.id   AF-A0A7S1EJ79-F1
#
_cell.length_a   1.000
_cell.length_b   1.000
_cell.length_c   1.000
_cell.angle_alpha   90.00
_cell.angle_beta   90.00
_cell.angle_gamma   90.00
#
_symmetry.space_group_name_H-M   'P 1'
#
loop_
_entity.id
_entity.type
_entity.pdbx_description
1 polymer ?
#
loop_
_entity_poly.entity_id
_entity_poly.type
_entity_poly.pdbx_seq_one_letter_code
_entity_poly.pdbx_strand_id
1 'polypeptide(L)'
;EEDVADPKSSHDFGKDIIPKAVNEGQAQAHPFSMSCISNPLHTEPYWRDVGTVDAFWAANLDLASIAPALNMYDRNWPIWTYQEQLPPAKFVHDELDRRGHAINSLVSGGCIVSGAEVRDSVLFSNVVVHS
;
A
#
# COMPACT_ATOMS: atom_id res chain seq x y z
N GLU A 1 27.98 20.19 6.64
CA GLU A 1 28.34 21.52 7.18
C GLU A 1 28.46 22.57 6.09
N GLU A 2 29.16 22.30 4.98
CA GLU A 2 29.27 23.26 3.86
C GLU A 2 27.93 23.66 3.20
N ASP A 3 27.00 22.72 2.96
CA ASP A 3 25.68 23.03 2.35
C ASP A 3 24.86 24.01 3.20
N VAL A 4 24.86 23.82 4.53
CA VAL A 4 24.17 24.69 5.49
C VAL A 4 24.76 26.10 5.51
N ALA A 5 26.03 26.25 5.15
CA ALA A 5 26.72 27.54 5.11
C ALA A 5 26.59 28.26 3.76
N ASP A 6 26.08 27.61 2.70
CA ASP A 6 25.92 28.21 1.37
C ASP A 6 24.56 28.92 1.23
N PRO A 7 24.52 30.27 1.12
CA PRO A 7 23.28 31.02 0.96
C PRO A 7 22.55 30.78 -0.37
N LYS A 8 23.20 30.11 -1.33
CA LYS A 8 22.62 29.77 -2.65
C LYS A 8 22.02 28.37 -2.69
N SER A 9 22.27 27.54 -1.68
CA SER A 9 21.70 26.20 -1.59
C SER A 9 20.19 26.27 -1.34
N SER A 10 19.45 25.29 -1.89
CA SER A 10 18.05 25.08 -1.52
C SER A 10 17.87 24.14 -0.32
N HIS A 11 18.98 23.66 0.25
CA HIS A 11 19.06 22.69 1.33
C HIS A 11 18.27 21.40 1.05
N ASP A 12 18.27 20.97 -0.22
CA ASP A 12 17.57 19.76 -0.68
C ASP A 12 18.56 18.65 -1.05
N PHE A 13 18.21 17.42 -0.67
CA PHE A 13 19.07 16.27 -0.97
C PHE A 13 19.25 16.05 -2.48
N GLY A 14 18.16 16.12 -3.26
CA GLY A 14 18.18 15.81 -4.68
C GLY A 14 18.77 16.93 -5.54
N LYS A 15 18.63 18.19 -5.12
CA LYS A 15 19.09 19.37 -5.88
C LYS A 15 20.50 19.81 -5.53
N ASP A 16 20.91 19.68 -4.28
CA ASP A 16 22.17 20.25 -3.79
C ASP A 16 23.17 19.16 -3.39
N ILE A 17 22.78 18.26 -2.47
CA ILE A 17 23.71 17.31 -1.83
C ILE A 17 24.14 16.19 -2.79
N ILE A 18 23.19 15.51 -3.45
CA ILE A 18 23.50 14.37 -4.33
C ILE A 18 24.30 14.82 -5.57
N PRO A 19 23.93 15.90 -6.28
CA PRO A 19 24.73 16.36 -7.43
C PRO A 19 26.17 16.71 -7.07
N LYS A 20 26.41 17.29 -5.89
CA LYS A 20 27.77 17.55 -5.39
C LYS A 20 28.56 16.25 -5.19
N ALA A 21 27.98 15.27 -4.48
CA ALA A 21 28.64 13.98 -4.25
C ALA A 21 28.94 13.22 -5.55
N VAL A 22 28.09 13.36 -6.58
CA VAL A 22 28.33 12.83 -7.92
C VAL A 22 29.53 13.52 -8.58
N ASN A 23 29.59 14.85 -8.55
CA ASN A 23 30.69 15.63 -9.12
C ASN A 23 32.04 15.34 -8.44
N GLU A 24 32.02 15.03 -7.14
CA GLU A 24 33.21 14.67 -6.35
C GLU A 24 33.61 13.19 -6.50
N GLY A 25 32.84 12.39 -7.26
CA GLY A 25 33.12 10.97 -7.47
C GLY A 25 32.89 10.10 -6.22
N GLN A 26 32.12 10.59 -5.24
CA GLN A 26 31.85 9.91 -3.98
C GLN A 26 30.51 9.18 -3.96
N ALA A 27 29.63 9.44 -4.94
CA ALA A 27 28.33 8.78 -5.04
C ALA A 27 28.44 7.36 -5.63
N GLN A 28 27.75 6.40 -5.01
CA GLN A 28 27.57 5.04 -5.53
C GLN A 28 26.08 4.71 -5.61
N ALA A 29 25.68 3.97 -6.65
CA ALA A 29 24.31 3.50 -6.80
C ALA A 29 24.15 2.11 -6.21
N HIS A 30 23.10 1.91 -5.39
CA HIS A 30 22.71 0.61 -4.85
C HIS A 30 21.46 0.10 -5.59
N PRO A 31 21.54 -0.98 -6.37
CA PRO A 31 20.38 -1.54 -7.06
C PRO A 31 19.34 -2.05 -6.06
N PHE A 32 18.11 -1.55 -6.15
CA PHE A 32 17.02 -1.92 -5.22
C PHE A 32 16.75 -3.44 -5.18
N SER A 33 16.89 -4.13 -6.32
CA SER A 33 16.72 -5.59 -6.42
C SER A 33 17.69 -6.39 -5.53
N MET A 34 18.82 -5.83 -5.12
CA MET A 34 19.78 -6.51 -4.24
C MET A 34 19.32 -6.57 -2.78
N SER A 35 18.41 -5.68 -2.37
CA SER A 35 17.96 -5.56 -0.98
C SER A 35 16.45 -5.64 -0.82
N CYS A 36 15.69 -5.68 -1.91
CA CYS A 36 14.24 -5.86 -1.85
C CYS A 36 13.91 -7.24 -1.26
N ILE A 37 13.02 -7.27 -0.29
CA ILE A 37 12.40 -8.52 0.16
C ILE A 37 11.34 -8.89 -0.87
N SER A 38 11.57 -9.98 -1.58
CA SER A 38 10.74 -10.39 -2.70
C SER A 38 9.53 -11.22 -2.25
N ASN A 39 8.43 -11.05 -2.97
CA ASN A 39 7.30 -11.96 -2.88
C ASN A 39 7.62 -13.20 -3.73
N PRO A 40 7.58 -14.44 -3.20
CA PRO A 40 7.95 -15.63 -3.95
C PRO A 40 7.11 -15.88 -5.23
N LEU A 41 5.91 -15.31 -5.29
CA LEU A 41 5.02 -15.41 -6.45
C LEU A 41 5.34 -14.39 -7.54
N HIS A 42 6.21 -13.41 -7.28
CA HIS A 42 6.53 -12.31 -8.18
C HIS A 42 8.03 -12.11 -8.31
N THR A 43 8.53 -12.06 -9.54
CA THR A 43 9.97 -11.89 -9.80
C THR A 43 10.44 -10.43 -9.72
N GLU A 44 9.52 -9.47 -9.81
CA GLU A 44 9.86 -8.05 -9.82
C GLU A 44 9.81 -7.43 -8.41
N PRO A 45 10.79 -6.59 -8.02
CA PRO A 45 10.76 -5.85 -6.78
C PRO A 45 9.52 -4.96 -6.67
N TYR A 46 8.75 -5.11 -5.59
CA TYR A 46 7.55 -4.29 -5.39
C TYR A 46 7.93 -2.88 -4.91
N TRP A 47 7.64 -1.88 -5.75
CA TRP A 47 7.71 -0.47 -5.40
C TRP A 47 6.61 0.30 -6.13
N ARG A 48 5.94 1.21 -5.42
CA ARG A 48 4.88 2.08 -5.93
C ARG A 48 5.08 3.47 -5.33
N ASP A 49 5.06 4.51 -6.16
CA ASP A 49 5.19 5.91 -5.73
C ASP A 49 3.86 6.51 -5.24
N VAL A 50 2.74 5.98 -5.73
CA VAL A 50 1.38 6.40 -5.38
C VAL A 50 1.19 7.91 -5.61
N GLY A 51 1.77 8.44 -6.69
CA GLY A 51 1.78 9.87 -7.00
C GLY A 51 0.47 10.42 -7.59
N THR A 52 -0.43 9.55 -8.06
CA THR A 52 -1.71 9.93 -8.67
C THR A 52 -2.88 9.17 -8.04
N VAL A 53 -4.09 9.69 -8.23
CA VAL A 53 -5.32 9.04 -7.75
C VAL A 53 -5.49 7.64 -8.36
N ASP A 54 -5.21 7.49 -9.67
CA ASP A 54 -5.28 6.20 -10.34
C ASP A 54 -4.23 5.22 -9.83
N ALA A 55 -3.01 5.69 -9.56
CA ALA A 55 -1.96 4.86 -8.98
C ALA A 55 -2.31 4.42 -7.55
N PHE A 56 -2.90 5.31 -6.75
CA PHE A 56 -3.41 4.98 -5.42
C PHE A 56 -4.51 3.92 -5.47
N TRP A 57 -5.48 4.09 -6.36
CA TRP A 57 -6.56 3.14 -6.55
C TRP A 57 -6.04 1.77 -7.02
N ALA A 58 -5.18 1.75 -8.05
CA ALA A 58 -4.62 0.52 -8.61
C ALA A 58 -3.76 -0.24 -7.58
N ALA A 59 -2.95 0.45 -6.79
CA ALA A 59 -2.12 -0.18 -5.75
C ALA A 59 -2.97 -0.84 -4.64
N ASN A 60 -4.13 -0.27 -4.31
CA ASN A 60 -5.02 -0.87 -3.32
C ASN A 60 -5.77 -2.08 -3.91
N LEU A 61 -6.31 -1.99 -5.13
CA LEU A 61 -7.01 -3.11 -5.74
C LEU A 61 -6.11 -4.30 -6.07
N ASP A 62 -4.82 -4.07 -6.32
CA ASP A 62 -3.84 -5.15 -6.46
C ASP A 62 -3.87 -6.10 -5.24
N LEU A 63 -4.08 -5.56 -4.04
CA LEU A 63 -4.18 -6.35 -2.80
C LEU A 63 -5.38 -7.29 -2.77
N ALA A 64 -6.47 -6.94 -3.45
CA ALA A 64 -7.68 -7.76 -3.55
C ALA A 64 -7.60 -8.83 -4.66
N SER A 65 -6.55 -8.79 -5.48
CA SER A 65 -6.34 -9.76 -6.55
C SER A 65 -5.98 -11.16 -6.00
N ILE A 66 -6.08 -12.18 -6.86
CA ILE A 66 -5.78 -13.58 -6.51
C ILE A 66 -4.28 -13.76 -6.13
N ALA A 67 -3.40 -13.00 -6.77
CA ALA A 67 -1.95 -13.08 -6.58
C ALA A 67 -1.36 -11.67 -6.48
N PRO A 68 -1.57 -10.96 -5.35
CA PRO A 68 -1.13 -9.58 -5.18
C PRO A 68 0.39 -9.48 -5.31
N ALA A 69 0.88 -8.41 -5.94
CA ALA A 69 2.31 -8.19 -6.06
C ALA A 69 2.95 -7.91 -4.68
N LEU A 70 2.24 -7.18 -3.83
CA LEU A 70 2.60 -7.00 -2.42
C LEU A 70 1.98 -8.11 -1.54
N ASN A 71 2.84 -8.91 -0.89
CA ASN A 71 2.38 -9.94 0.04
C ASN A 71 2.17 -9.38 1.46
N MET A 72 0.95 -8.95 1.76
CA MET A 72 0.57 -8.50 3.12
C MET A 72 0.50 -9.63 4.17
N TYR A 73 0.60 -10.89 3.74
CA TYR A 73 0.55 -12.06 4.62
C TYR A 73 1.93 -12.63 4.96
N ASP A 74 3.02 -11.98 4.53
CA ASP A 74 4.37 -12.38 4.90
C ASP A 74 4.63 -12.16 6.41
N ARG A 75 5.00 -13.24 7.11
CA ARG A 75 5.33 -13.21 8.53
C ARG A 75 6.82 -13.00 8.80
N ASN A 76 7.68 -13.18 7.81
CA ASN A 76 9.12 -12.94 7.92
C ASN A 76 9.44 -11.46 7.76
N TRP A 77 8.61 -10.72 7.03
CA TRP A 77 8.71 -9.28 6.84
C TRP A 77 7.38 -8.56 7.14
N PRO A 78 6.94 -8.54 8.41
CA PRO A 78 5.65 -7.96 8.77
C PRO A 78 5.68 -6.43 8.69
N ILE A 79 4.56 -5.84 8.26
CA ILE A 79 4.34 -4.39 8.30
C ILE A 79 3.64 -4.04 9.61
N TRP A 80 4.33 -3.31 10.47
CA TRP A 80 3.74 -2.82 11.72
C TRP A 80 2.86 -1.59 11.47
N THR A 81 1.68 -1.55 12.12
CA THR A 81 0.78 -0.40 12.09
C THR A 81 -0.01 -0.32 13.38
N TYR A 82 -0.71 0.79 13.60
CA TYR A 82 -1.70 0.89 14.67
C TYR A 82 -2.89 -0.03 14.37
N GLN A 83 -3.20 -0.94 15.30
CA GLN A 83 -4.36 -1.82 15.23
C GLN A 83 -5.32 -1.50 16.38
N GLU A 84 -6.44 -0.88 16.03
CA GLU A 84 -7.56 -0.68 16.96
C GLU A 84 -8.29 -2.02 17.22
N GLN A 85 -8.77 -2.22 18.44
CA GLN A 85 -9.58 -3.39 18.79
C GLN A 85 -11.01 -3.22 18.26
N LEU A 86 -11.23 -3.60 17.00
CA LEU A 86 -12.51 -3.50 16.32
C LEU A 86 -13.30 -4.83 16.36
N PRO A 87 -14.64 -4.77 16.28
CA PRO A 87 -15.43 -5.99 16.11
C PRO A 87 -15.15 -6.65 14.75
N PRO A 88 -15.47 -7.95 14.56
CA PRO A 88 -15.33 -8.62 13.27
C PRO A 88 -16.18 -7.95 12.18
N ALA A 89 -15.77 -8.14 10.92
CA ALA A 89 -16.61 -7.78 9.77
C ALA A 89 -17.93 -8.58 9.80
N LYS A 90 -19.06 -7.89 9.61
CA LYS A 90 -20.40 -8.46 9.70
C LYS A 90 -21.11 -8.40 8.35
N PHE A 91 -21.57 -9.56 7.89
CA PHE A 91 -22.37 -9.72 6.66
C PHE A 91 -23.78 -10.16 7.06
N VAL A 92 -24.82 -9.47 6.59
CA VAL A 92 -26.21 -9.77 6.95
C VAL A 92 -27.14 -9.70 5.74
N HIS A 93 -28.28 -10.39 5.88
CA HIS A 93 -29.28 -10.69 4.85
C HIS A 93 -28.82 -11.77 3.87
N ASP A 94 -29.74 -12.67 3.54
CA ASP A 94 -29.56 -13.77 2.58
C ASP A 94 -30.87 -14.02 1.81
N GLU A 95 -31.56 -12.93 1.48
CA GLU A 95 -32.75 -12.94 0.65
C GLU A 95 -32.32 -12.81 -0.82
N LEU A 96 -33.16 -13.29 -1.76
CA LEU A 96 -32.86 -13.26 -3.21
C LEU A 96 -32.43 -11.87 -3.71
N ASP A 97 -33.11 -10.82 -3.26
CA ASP A 97 -32.85 -9.43 -3.68
C ASP A 97 -32.02 -8.64 -2.66
N ARG A 98 -31.58 -9.28 -1.57
CA ARG A 98 -30.88 -8.63 -0.46
C ARG A 98 -29.93 -9.60 0.23
N ARG A 99 -28.68 -9.62 -0.23
CA ARG A 99 -27.62 -10.46 0.33
C ARG A 99 -26.38 -9.65 0.62
N GLY A 100 -25.97 -9.58 1.88
CA GLY A 100 -24.68 -9.02 2.27
C GLY A 100 -23.56 -9.99 1.95
N HIS A 101 -22.75 -9.73 0.92
CA HIS A 101 -21.60 -10.57 0.60
C HIS A 101 -20.48 -9.78 -0.09
N ALA A 102 -19.26 -10.32 -0.06
CA ALA A 102 -18.09 -9.74 -0.72
C ALA A 102 -17.39 -10.77 -1.63
N ILE A 103 -17.00 -10.34 -2.84
CA ILE A 103 -16.34 -11.17 -3.86
C ILE A 103 -15.06 -10.46 -4.31
N ASN A 104 -13.93 -11.18 -4.40
CA ASN A 104 -12.62 -10.61 -4.77
C ASN A 104 -12.31 -9.32 -4.01
N SER A 105 -12.51 -9.34 -2.69
CA SER A 105 -12.47 -8.12 -1.88
C SER A 105 -11.79 -8.36 -0.55
N LEU A 106 -11.14 -7.32 -0.04
CA LEU A 106 -10.61 -7.27 1.32
C LEU A 106 -11.56 -6.47 2.20
N VAL A 107 -11.90 -7.01 3.37
CA VAL A 107 -12.83 -6.36 4.31
C VAL A 107 -12.22 -6.33 5.70
N SER A 108 -12.02 -5.12 6.22
CA SER A 108 -11.40 -4.88 7.53
C SER A 108 -12.38 -5.04 8.69
N GLY A 109 -11.86 -5.09 9.92
CA GLY A 109 -12.67 -5.07 11.14
C GLY A 109 -13.58 -3.83 11.23
N GLY A 110 -14.70 -3.96 11.94
CA GLY A 110 -15.70 -2.90 12.08
C GLY A 110 -16.64 -2.75 10.90
N CYS A 111 -16.40 -3.43 9.77
CA CYS A 111 -17.26 -3.30 8.60
C CYS A 111 -18.62 -3.99 8.77
N ILE A 112 -19.67 -3.39 8.22
CA ILE A 112 -21.02 -3.99 8.13
C ILE A 112 -21.50 -3.94 6.69
N VAL A 113 -21.67 -5.11 6.07
CA VAL A 113 -22.26 -5.26 4.74
C VAL A 113 -23.68 -5.79 4.90
N SER A 114 -24.67 -4.91 4.75
CA SER A 114 -26.07 -5.19 5.03
C SER A 114 -26.88 -5.22 3.74
N GLY A 115 -27.08 -6.43 3.20
CA GLY A 115 -27.89 -6.64 2.02
C GLY A 115 -27.26 -6.27 0.69
N ALA A 116 -26.02 -5.75 0.70
CA ALA A 116 -25.31 -5.28 -0.49
C ALA A 116 -24.24 -6.27 -0.98
N GLU A 117 -24.01 -6.25 -2.30
CA GLU A 117 -22.88 -6.92 -2.94
C GLU A 117 -21.67 -5.96 -2.99
N VAL A 118 -20.54 -6.40 -2.45
CA VAL A 118 -19.24 -5.72 -2.57
C VAL A 118 -18.34 -6.55 -3.48
N ARG A 119 -17.83 -5.97 -4.56
CA ARG A 119 -17.04 -6.70 -5.55
C ARG A 119 -15.80 -5.91 -5.96
N ASP A 120 -14.68 -6.61 -6.15
CA ASP A 120 -13.41 -6.06 -6.62
C ASP A 120 -13.02 -4.78 -5.83
N SER A 121 -13.07 -4.88 -4.50
CA SER A 121 -13.04 -3.73 -3.59
C SER A 121 -12.16 -3.96 -2.36
N VAL A 122 -11.69 -2.86 -1.76
CA VAL A 122 -11.00 -2.88 -0.47
C VAL A 122 -11.75 -1.98 0.51
N LEU A 123 -12.29 -2.57 1.57
CA LEU A 123 -12.96 -1.84 2.65
C LEU A 123 -12.02 -1.72 3.84
N PHE A 124 -11.63 -0.49 4.15
CA PHE A 124 -10.93 -0.13 5.38
C PHE A 124 -11.88 -0.18 6.58
N SER A 125 -11.34 0.01 7.79
CA SER A 125 -12.07 -0.15 9.04
C SER A 125 -13.35 0.69 9.14
N ASN A 126 -14.37 0.16 9.82
CA ASN A 126 -15.63 0.85 10.14
C ASN A 126 -16.50 1.29 8.94
N VAL A 127 -16.36 0.65 7.77
CA VAL A 127 -17.23 0.94 6.62
C VAL A 127 -18.58 0.27 6.76
N VAL A 128 -19.65 1.00 6.49
CA VAL A 128 -21.02 0.49 6.47
C VAL A 128 -21.58 0.59 5.05
N VAL A 129 -22.05 -0.53 4.52
CA VAL A 129 -22.64 -0.65 3.18
C VAL A 129 -24.07 -1.16 3.31
N HIS A 130 -25.01 -0.50 2.65
CA HIS A 130 -26.44 -0.81 2.65
C HIS A 130 -26.96 -0.96 1.21
N SER A 131 -27.94 -1.85 1.03
CA SER A 131 -28.78 -1.96 -0.18
C SER A 131 -29.88 -0.91 -0.22
#